data_AF-A0A7S7MPP0-F1
#
_entry.id   AF-A0A7S7MPP0-F1
#
_cell.length_a   1.000
_cell.length_b   1.000
_cell.length_c   1.000
_cell.angle_alpha   90.00
_cell.angle_beta   90.00
_cell.angle_gamma   90.00
#
_symmetry.space_group_name_H-M   'P 1'
#
loop_
_entity.id
_entity.type
_entity.pdbx_description
1 polymer ?
#
loop_
_entity_poly.entity_id
_entity_poly.type
_entity_poly.pdbx_seq_one_letter_code
_entity_poly.pdbx_strand_id
1 'polypeptide(L)'
;MLATDDPFELAERYQNQRGQWVVGGLETQVFWPNRPQFIRFENLDFLLQPAVVDGQHRSLPAIAIRANGFGLTVNEGRAAVMRLATAIAWRESKKVDIVMWGGGSSPFRVGRMLNNAITEFFSDENLHVPQSEEARKALAYYREGLSLGNPFYSFLGFYKAFARSLPNGRERGPWIEHALLRMTDREAISRREELQAQGDNISEYLATQGRHAIAHAEREDIVDPDDPDDHQRIHLDKPLMRHLAELAMDERLGVPPPSSYEGEHLYELEGFRTLFDNEQLGALRRGELAQGREYMLPDDFYVMARKGKSCVHLGGMRMTAGGMDQGKLGVRLESPNGKVALEFWMDFRDERLIIDPIGGCVLLNKKRESRSDIQSEISLEQFKFLLYCNGSLEIWSADRERRMGKSEAYMLPANWSPDFAGHQRTLTGLNELLQEMPEIGDDPQ
;
A
#
# COMPACT_ATOMS: atom_id res chain seq x y z
N MET A 1 0.46 -4.84 14.02
CA MET A 1 -0.52 -5.89 13.66
C MET A 1 0.33 -7.12 13.41
N LEU A 2 0.00 -8.23 14.05
CA LEU A 2 0.68 -9.49 13.77
C LEU A 2 0.20 -10.03 12.41
N ALA A 3 1.04 -10.83 11.73
CA ALA A 3 0.67 -11.47 10.47
C ALA A 3 -0.67 -12.25 10.52
N THR A 4 -1.05 -12.73 11.71
CA THR A 4 -2.26 -13.53 11.97
C THR A 4 -3.48 -12.72 12.40
N ASP A 5 -3.32 -11.43 12.67
CA ASP A 5 -4.46 -10.61 13.12
C ASP A 5 -5.45 -10.43 11.96
N ASP A 6 -6.72 -10.76 12.20
CA ASP A 6 -7.78 -10.38 11.27
C ASP A 6 -8.13 -8.89 11.49
N PRO A 7 -7.87 -8.00 10.49
CA PRO A 7 -8.14 -6.58 10.62
C PRO A 7 -9.63 -6.26 10.79
N PHE A 8 -10.53 -7.16 10.41
CA PHE A 8 -11.97 -7.02 10.58
C PHE A 8 -12.41 -7.41 12.00
N GLU A 9 -11.88 -8.50 12.56
CA GLU A 9 -12.12 -8.83 13.97
C GLU A 9 -11.56 -7.76 14.91
N LEU A 10 -10.35 -7.25 14.62
CA LEU A 10 -9.77 -6.15 15.36
C LEU A 10 -10.65 -4.90 15.27
N ALA A 11 -11.21 -4.60 14.09
CA ALA A 11 -12.13 -3.48 13.91
C ALA A 11 -13.37 -3.61 14.79
N GLU A 12 -14.00 -4.79 14.85
CA GLU A 12 -15.16 -5.05 15.72
C GLU A 12 -14.81 -4.86 17.20
N ARG A 13 -13.67 -5.41 17.64
CA ARG A 13 -13.17 -5.23 19.01
C ARG A 13 -12.92 -3.76 19.33
N TYR A 14 -12.30 -3.02 18.42
CA TYR A 14 -12.00 -1.59 18.62
C TYR A 14 -13.26 -0.74 18.65
N GLN A 15 -14.23 -1.00 17.77
CA GLN A 15 -15.48 -0.24 17.71
C GLN A 15 -16.29 -0.26 19.01
N ASN A 16 -16.22 -1.37 19.74
CA ASN A 16 -16.94 -1.55 21.01
C ASN A 16 -16.26 -0.83 22.19
N GLN A 17 -15.06 -0.29 22.01
CA GLN A 17 -14.33 0.38 23.08
C GLN A 17 -14.84 1.81 23.28
N ARG A 18 -15.20 2.14 24.52
CA ARG A 18 -15.49 3.53 24.92
C ARG A 18 -14.19 4.33 25.00
N GLY A 19 -14.26 5.62 24.72
CA GLY A 19 -13.10 6.51 24.80
C GLY A 19 -13.34 7.86 24.15
N GLN A 20 -12.29 8.64 23.95
CA GLN A 20 -12.36 9.90 23.22
C GLN A 20 -12.08 9.65 21.74
N TRP A 21 -13.13 9.35 21.00
CA TRP A 21 -13.05 9.11 19.56
C TRP A 21 -13.06 10.40 18.78
N VAL A 22 -12.20 10.46 17.76
CA VAL A 22 -12.18 11.49 16.72
C VAL A 22 -12.51 10.79 15.41
N VAL A 23 -13.54 11.27 14.72
CA VAL A 23 -14.01 10.68 13.46
C VAL A 23 -14.02 11.74 12.37
N GLY A 24 -13.30 11.51 11.28
CA GLY A 24 -13.38 12.34 10.08
C GLY A 24 -14.24 11.66 9.02
N GLY A 25 -15.41 12.23 8.73
CA GLY A 25 -16.27 11.79 7.63
C GLY A 25 -15.74 12.28 6.29
N LEU A 26 -15.74 11.39 5.29
CA LEU A 26 -14.97 11.56 4.06
C LEU A 26 -15.84 11.63 2.80
N GLU A 27 -15.42 12.44 1.85
CA GLU A 27 -15.70 12.25 0.43
C GLU A 27 -14.46 11.68 -0.25
N THR A 28 -14.60 10.57 -0.98
CA THR A 28 -13.45 9.91 -1.58
C THR A 28 -13.75 9.26 -2.93
N GLN A 29 -12.74 9.24 -3.80
CA GLN A 29 -12.73 8.46 -5.04
C GLN A 29 -11.91 7.17 -4.91
N VAL A 30 -11.39 6.88 -3.72
CA VAL A 30 -10.68 5.64 -3.41
C VAL A 30 -11.69 4.53 -3.14
N PHE A 31 -11.36 3.30 -3.55
CA PHE A 31 -12.14 2.14 -3.15
C PHE A 31 -12.08 1.97 -1.63
N TRP A 32 -13.23 2.15 -0.97
CA TRP A 32 -13.32 2.13 0.49
C TRP A 32 -13.79 0.76 0.99
N PRO A 33 -13.29 0.24 2.13
CA PRO A 33 -13.72 -1.07 2.62
C PRO A 33 -15.23 -1.08 2.90
N ASN A 34 -15.92 -2.14 2.48
CA ASN A 34 -17.37 -2.32 2.61
C ASN A 34 -17.84 -2.72 4.02
N ARG A 35 -16.90 -3.09 4.89
CA ARG A 35 -17.11 -3.37 6.32
C ARG A 35 -16.01 -2.67 7.13
N PRO A 36 -16.22 -2.44 8.44
CA PRO A 36 -15.19 -1.84 9.27
C PRO A 36 -13.86 -2.58 9.20
N GLN A 37 -12.77 -1.85 9.02
CA GLN A 37 -11.44 -2.43 8.94
C GLN A 37 -10.45 -1.66 9.79
N PHE A 38 -9.62 -2.38 10.53
CA PHE A 38 -8.53 -1.82 11.30
C PHE A 38 -7.32 -1.57 10.39
N ILE A 39 -6.62 -0.46 10.63
CA ILE A 39 -5.38 -0.10 9.94
C ILE A 39 -4.40 0.57 10.90
N ARG A 40 -3.11 0.28 10.76
CA ARG A 40 -2.05 0.94 11.52
C ARG A 40 -1.28 1.91 10.64
N PHE A 41 -1.07 3.12 11.13
CA PHE A 41 -0.31 4.16 10.43
C PHE A 41 0.40 5.06 11.44
N GLU A 42 1.68 5.37 11.24
CA GLU A 42 2.50 6.13 12.20
C GLU A 42 2.44 5.57 13.64
N ASN A 43 2.42 4.25 13.81
CA ASN A 43 2.23 3.57 15.12
C ASN A 43 0.91 3.90 15.84
N LEU A 44 -0.06 4.49 15.14
CA LEU A 44 -1.40 4.77 15.63
C LEU A 44 -2.39 3.77 15.02
N ASP A 45 -3.40 3.43 15.79
CA ASP A 45 -4.46 2.52 15.38
C ASP A 45 -5.67 3.31 14.90
N PHE A 46 -6.07 3.05 13.66
CA PHE A 46 -7.21 3.67 13.03
C PHE A 46 -8.24 2.63 12.63
N LEU A 47 -9.47 3.12 12.51
CA LEU A 47 -10.62 2.36 12.04
C LEU A 47 -11.14 3.03 10.78
N LEU A 48 -11.11 2.30 9.67
CA LEU A 48 -11.81 2.66 8.45
C LEU A 48 -13.25 2.18 8.58
N GLN A 49 -14.20 3.10 8.56
CA GLN A 49 -15.62 2.80 8.65
C GLN A 49 -16.27 2.93 7.27
N PRO A 50 -17.05 1.93 6.81
CA PRO A 50 -17.83 2.06 5.58
C PRO A 50 -18.91 3.12 5.74
N ALA A 51 -19.38 3.63 4.61
CA ALA A 51 -20.66 4.32 4.53
C ALA A 51 -21.78 3.36 4.99
N VAL A 52 -22.74 3.86 5.76
CA VAL A 52 -23.92 3.08 6.17
C VAL A 52 -25.15 3.65 5.53
N VAL A 53 -25.99 2.74 5.03
CA VAL A 53 -27.36 3.01 4.62
C VAL A 53 -28.25 2.05 5.40
N ASP A 54 -28.88 2.56 6.46
CA ASP A 54 -29.85 1.81 7.26
C ASP A 54 -31.14 2.63 7.38
N GLY A 55 -32.15 2.25 6.59
CA GLY A 55 -33.41 2.98 6.48
C GLY A 55 -33.20 4.46 6.12
N GLN A 56 -33.49 5.34 7.07
CA GLN A 56 -33.31 6.81 6.93
C GLN A 56 -31.91 7.29 7.35
N HIS A 57 -31.14 6.45 8.06
CA HIS A 57 -29.80 6.80 8.47
C HIS A 57 -28.82 6.55 7.31
N ARG A 58 -28.25 7.64 6.81
CA ARG A 58 -27.15 7.62 5.85
C ARG A 58 -25.94 8.22 6.53
N SER A 59 -24.76 7.68 6.30
CA SER A 59 -23.52 8.26 6.80
C SER A 59 -22.40 8.15 5.76
N LEU A 60 -21.45 9.07 5.83
CA LEU A 60 -20.24 9.02 5.02
C LEU A 60 -19.32 7.89 5.49
N PRO A 61 -18.43 7.37 4.62
CA PRO A 61 -17.27 6.62 5.09
C PRO A 61 -16.44 7.51 6.00
N ALA A 62 -15.65 6.91 6.89
CA ALA A 62 -14.88 7.68 7.86
C ALA A 62 -13.56 7.01 8.22
N ILE A 63 -12.59 7.84 8.62
CA ILE A 63 -11.43 7.43 9.40
C ILE A 63 -11.69 7.82 10.85
N ALA A 64 -11.56 6.85 11.75
CA ALA A 64 -11.71 7.06 13.18
C ALA A 64 -10.44 6.68 13.95
N ILE A 65 -10.11 7.46 14.97
CA ILE A 65 -9.04 7.17 15.94
C ILE A 65 -9.55 7.40 17.35
N ARG A 66 -9.13 6.55 18.29
CA ARG A 66 -9.38 6.76 19.72
C ARG A 66 -8.21 7.56 20.32
N ALA A 67 -8.34 8.88 20.35
CA ALA A 67 -7.28 9.81 20.73
C ALA A 67 -6.70 9.54 22.13
N ASN A 68 -7.56 9.33 23.13
CA ASN A 68 -7.10 9.07 24.50
C ASN A 68 -6.35 7.73 24.67
N GLY A 69 -6.53 6.77 23.75
CA GLY A 69 -5.78 5.51 23.76
C GLY A 69 -4.28 5.70 23.49
N PHE A 70 -3.90 6.84 22.94
CA PHE A 70 -2.52 7.20 22.59
C PHE A 70 -2.04 8.46 23.32
N GLY A 71 -2.79 8.91 24.34
CA GLY A 71 -2.48 10.16 25.05
C GLY A 71 -2.64 11.43 24.20
N LEU A 72 -3.36 11.35 23.08
CA LEU A 72 -3.56 12.47 22.17
C LEU A 72 -4.75 13.33 22.62
N THR A 73 -4.63 14.64 22.42
CA THR A 73 -5.77 15.57 22.44
C THR A 73 -6.68 15.36 21.23
N VAL A 74 -7.89 15.92 21.26
CA VAL A 74 -8.83 15.89 20.12
C VAL A 74 -8.20 16.49 18.85
N ASN A 75 -7.47 17.60 18.98
CA ASN A 75 -6.85 18.27 17.83
C ASN A 75 -5.68 17.47 17.26
N GLU A 76 -4.87 16.85 18.11
CA GLU A 76 -3.82 15.93 17.65
C GLU A 76 -4.41 14.69 16.98
N GLY A 77 -5.53 14.16 17.49
CA GLY A 77 -6.31 13.11 16.84
C GLY A 77 -6.81 13.54 15.45
N ARG A 78 -7.36 14.75 15.31
CA ARG A 78 -7.77 15.30 14.00
C ARG A 78 -6.59 15.43 13.04
N ALA A 79 -5.44 15.90 13.53
CA ALA A 79 -4.22 15.97 12.75
C ALA A 79 -3.76 14.58 12.29
N ALA A 80 -3.83 13.57 13.15
CA ALA A 80 -3.49 12.19 12.80
C ALA A 80 -4.43 11.63 11.71
N VAL A 81 -5.73 11.86 11.83
CA VAL A 81 -6.72 11.49 10.78
C VAL A 81 -6.41 12.18 9.46
N MET A 82 -6.07 13.48 9.48
CA MET A 82 -5.66 14.22 8.28
C MET A 82 -4.37 13.66 7.66
N ARG A 83 -3.40 13.22 8.46
CA ARG A 83 -2.17 12.61 7.94
C ARG A 83 -2.43 11.27 7.27
N LEU A 84 -3.25 10.40 7.86
CA LEU A 84 -3.67 9.16 7.22
C LEU A 84 -4.42 9.42 5.91
N ALA A 85 -5.38 10.35 5.90
CA ALA A 85 -6.10 10.72 4.68
C ALA A 85 -5.14 11.21 3.57
N THR A 86 -4.08 11.92 3.93
CA THR A 86 -3.03 12.39 3.01
C THR A 86 -2.23 11.22 2.43
N ALA A 87 -1.80 10.27 3.27
CA ALA A 87 -1.07 9.09 2.82
C ALA A 87 -1.91 8.23 1.87
N ILE A 88 -3.20 8.05 2.15
CA ILE A 88 -4.14 7.34 1.28
C ILE A 88 -4.30 8.07 -0.06
N ALA A 89 -4.54 9.38 -0.04
CA ALA A 89 -4.71 10.17 -1.26
C ALA A 89 -3.47 10.15 -2.15
N TRP A 90 -2.28 10.21 -1.54
CA TRP A 90 -1.01 10.09 -2.24
C TRP A 90 -0.89 8.73 -2.93
N ARG A 91 -1.01 7.63 -2.18
CA ARG A 91 -0.88 6.27 -2.73
C ARG A 91 -1.82 6.03 -3.90
N GLU A 92 -3.07 6.44 -3.76
CA GLU A 92 -4.10 6.17 -4.76
C GLU A 92 -4.11 7.19 -5.91
N SER A 93 -3.43 8.33 -5.74
CA SER A 93 -3.56 9.50 -6.64
C SER A 93 -5.03 9.91 -6.85
N LYS A 94 -5.84 9.83 -5.78
CA LYS A 94 -7.30 10.09 -5.80
C LYS A 94 -7.74 10.99 -4.65
N LYS A 95 -8.90 11.63 -4.83
CA LYS A 95 -9.55 12.45 -3.80
C LYS A 95 -9.78 11.67 -2.50
N VAL A 96 -9.32 12.25 -1.39
CA VAL A 96 -9.71 11.91 -0.02
C VAL A 96 -9.86 13.22 0.74
N ASP A 97 -11.10 13.63 0.98
CA ASP A 97 -11.42 14.90 1.60
C ASP A 97 -12.20 14.70 2.91
N ILE A 98 -11.82 15.41 3.97
CA ILE A 98 -12.51 15.35 5.26
C ILE A 98 -13.52 16.49 5.31
N VAL A 99 -14.77 16.17 5.03
CA VAL A 99 -15.85 17.16 4.93
C VAL A 99 -16.58 17.39 6.25
N MET A 100 -16.41 16.50 7.24
CA MET A 100 -17.03 16.67 8.55
C MET A 100 -16.27 15.97 9.67
N TRP A 101 -16.35 16.55 10.87
CA TRP A 101 -15.83 15.96 12.10
C TRP A 101 -16.96 15.47 13.01
N GLY A 102 -16.81 14.27 13.52
CA GLY A 102 -17.65 13.65 14.54
C GLY A 102 -16.80 13.00 15.64
N GLY A 103 -17.43 12.11 16.41
CA GLY A 103 -16.79 11.38 17.50
C GLY A 103 -17.49 11.58 18.85
N GLY A 104 -16.74 11.42 19.94
CA GLY A 104 -17.26 11.41 21.31
C GLY A 104 -16.94 10.11 22.02
N SER A 105 -17.87 9.59 22.84
CA SER A 105 -17.65 8.35 23.63
C SER A 105 -17.54 7.07 22.78
N SER A 106 -17.90 7.15 21.50
CA SER A 106 -17.91 6.06 20.52
C SER A 106 -17.60 6.64 19.13
N PRO A 107 -17.18 5.81 18.14
CA PRO A 107 -16.82 6.29 16.80
C PRO A 107 -18.08 6.56 15.95
N PHE A 108 -18.83 7.61 16.32
CA PHE A 108 -20.03 8.03 15.62
C PHE A 108 -19.70 8.64 14.26
N ARG A 109 -20.28 8.06 13.22
CA ARG A 109 -20.23 8.58 11.85
C ARG A 109 -21.18 9.77 11.69
N VAL A 110 -20.87 10.59 10.70
CA VAL A 110 -21.58 11.83 10.41
C VAL A 110 -21.79 11.96 8.90
N GLY A 111 -22.89 12.60 8.46
CA GLY A 111 -23.07 13.05 7.07
C GLY A 111 -24.15 12.33 6.30
N ARG A 112 -24.23 12.63 5.00
CA ARG A 112 -25.16 11.99 4.06
C ARG A 112 -24.31 11.35 2.96
N MET A 113 -24.62 10.10 2.62
CA MET A 113 -23.85 9.34 1.63
C MET A 113 -23.76 10.08 0.28
N LEU A 114 -22.54 10.10 -0.28
CA LEU A 114 -22.24 10.33 -1.69
C LEU A 114 -21.71 9.02 -2.28
N ASN A 115 -21.85 8.84 -3.60
CA ASN A 115 -21.42 7.62 -4.30
C ASN A 115 -19.95 7.34 -4.03
N ASN A 116 -19.64 6.17 -3.46
CA ASN A 116 -18.28 5.72 -3.22
C ASN A 116 -18.07 4.34 -3.83
N ALA A 117 -16.91 4.14 -4.44
CA ALA A 117 -16.47 2.82 -4.87
C ALA A 117 -16.11 1.98 -3.62
N ILE A 118 -16.43 0.69 -3.65
CA ILE A 118 -16.22 -0.21 -2.50
C ILE A 118 -15.19 -1.30 -2.82
N THR A 119 -14.42 -1.68 -1.81
CA THR A 119 -13.54 -2.86 -1.83
C THR A 119 -13.90 -3.80 -0.67
N GLU A 120 -13.59 -5.08 -0.81
CA GLU A 120 -13.70 -6.04 0.29
C GLU A 120 -12.55 -5.91 1.30
N PHE A 121 -11.42 -5.33 0.89
CA PHE A 121 -10.20 -5.21 1.68
C PHE A 121 -9.42 -3.97 1.25
N PHE A 122 -8.99 -3.19 2.23
CA PHE A 122 -8.12 -2.03 2.03
C PHE A 122 -6.71 -2.38 2.50
N SER A 123 -5.71 -2.39 1.61
CA SER A 123 -4.33 -2.63 2.01
C SER A 123 -3.78 -1.43 2.78
N ASP A 124 -2.97 -1.67 3.81
CA ASP A 124 -2.20 -0.63 4.53
C ASP A 124 -0.78 -0.45 3.99
N GLU A 125 -0.46 -1.17 2.92
CA GLU A 125 0.82 -1.09 2.22
C GLU A 125 1.00 0.28 1.55
N ASN A 126 2.27 0.67 1.43
CA ASN A 126 2.71 1.91 0.76
C ASN A 126 2.05 3.20 1.25
N LEU A 127 1.58 3.24 2.50
CA LEU A 127 1.15 4.50 3.10
C LEU A 127 2.39 5.32 3.47
N HIS A 128 2.79 6.20 2.55
CA HIS A 128 4.02 6.98 2.70
C HIS A 128 3.97 7.90 3.94
N VAL A 129 5.00 7.80 4.77
CA VAL A 129 5.22 8.67 5.94
C VAL A 129 6.37 9.63 5.65
N PRO A 130 6.07 10.91 5.32
CA PRO A 130 7.12 11.89 5.04
C PRO A 130 7.99 12.18 6.27
N GLN A 131 9.31 12.21 6.05
CA GLN A 131 10.32 12.37 7.11
C GLN A 131 10.50 13.83 7.56
N SER A 132 10.28 14.79 6.66
CA SER A 132 10.41 16.23 6.95
C SER A 132 9.06 16.94 7.07
N GLU A 133 9.04 18.06 7.79
CA GLU A 133 7.85 18.91 7.88
C GLU A 133 7.49 19.52 6.52
N GLU A 134 8.51 19.84 5.71
CA GLU A 134 8.39 20.31 4.33
C GLU A 134 7.65 19.30 3.46
N ALA A 135 8.09 18.03 3.48
CA ALA A 135 7.46 16.93 2.76
C ALA A 135 6.01 16.72 3.20
N ARG A 136 5.76 16.78 4.52
CA ARG A 136 4.41 16.65 5.08
C ARG A 136 3.47 17.77 4.59
N LYS A 137 3.95 19.02 4.54
CA LYS A 137 3.17 20.15 4.02
C LYS A 137 2.95 20.05 2.51
N ALA A 138 3.96 19.64 1.75
CA ALA A 138 3.84 19.46 0.30
C ALA A 138 2.79 18.39 -0.03
N LEU A 139 2.83 17.23 0.64
CA LEU A 139 1.82 16.18 0.51
C LEU A 139 0.41 16.64 0.90
N ALA A 140 0.29 17.43 1.97
CA ALA A 140 -1.00 18.01 2.35
C ALA A 140 -1.55 18.92 1.25
N TYR A 141 -0.75 19.82 0.68
CA TYR A 141 -1.18 20.65 -0.45
C TYR A 141 -1.52 19.84 -1.70
N TYR A 142 -0.78 18.77 -1.96
CA TYR A 142 -1.06 17.86 -3.06
C TYR A 142 -2.43 17.17 -2.87
N ARG A 143 -2.73 16.67 -1.66
CA ARG A 143 -4.06 16.13 -1.31
C ARG A 143 -5.17 17.17 -1.52
N GLU A 144 -4.97 18.42 -1.07
CA GLU A 144 -5.95 19.49 -1.32
C GLU A 144 -6.18 19.68 -2.83
N GLY A 145 -5.11 19.67 -3.64
CA GLY A 145 -5.19 19.71 -5.09
C GLY A 145 -6.04 18.58 -5.68
N LEU A 146 -5.90 17.36 -5.19
CA LEU A 146 -6.72 16.21 -5.60
C LEU A 146 -8.19 16.32 -5.16
N SER A 147 -8.44 16.89 -3.99
CA SER A 147 -9.76 16.91 -3.36
C SER A 147 -10.69 18.01 -3.89
N LEU A 148 -10.11 19.09 -4.42
CA LEU A 148 -10.85 20.22 -4.95
C LEU A 148 -11.43 19.92 -6.33
N GLY A 149 -12.76 20.05 -6.45
CA GLY A 149 -13.46 19.89 -7.73
C GLY A 149 -13.28 21.05 -8.70
N ASN A 150 -13.01 22.26 -8.18
CA ASN A 150 -12.77 23.45 -8.98
C ASN A 150 -11.33 23.42 -9.55
N PRO A 151 -11.14 23.54 -10.88
CA PRO A 151 -9.83 23.38 -11.51
C PRO A 151 -8.82 24.44 -11.09
N PHE A 152 -9.26 25.68 -10.84
CA PHE A 152 -8.39 26.79 -10.42
C PHE A 152 -7.75 26.53 -9.06
N TYR A 153 -8.57 26.15 -8.07
CA TYR A 153 -8.05 25.86 -6.73
C TYR A 153 -7.29 24.53 -6.68
N SER A 154 -7.69 23.55 -7.49
CA SER A 154 -6.96 22.29 -7.66
C SER A 154 -5.55 22.55 -8.21
N PHE A 155 -5.44 23.36 -9.27
CA PHE A 155 -4.15 23.80 -9.83
C PHE A 155 -3.29 24.49 -8.77
N LEU A 156 -3.87 25.43 -8.00
CA LEU A 156 -3.14 26.11 -6.92
C LEU A 156 -2.68 25.14 -5.81
N GLY A 157 -3.43 24.08 -5.52
CA GLY A 157 -3.03 23.02 -4.59
C GLY A 157 -1.74 22.34 -5.06
N PHE A 158 -1.72 21.88 -6.32
CA PHE A 158 -0.51 21.27 -6.91
C PHE A 158 0.65 22.26 -7.02
N TYR A 159 0.38 23.51 -7.43
CA TYR A 159 1.41 24.54 -7.48
C TYR A 159 2.01 24.82 -6.10
N LYS A 160 1.23 24.81 -5.02
CA LYS A 160 1.74 24.97 -3.64
C LYS A 160 2.64 23.79 -3.24
N ALA A 161 2.29 22.56 -3.60
CA ALA A 161 3.13 21.39 -3.38
C ALA A 161 4.48 21.50 -4.13
N PHE A 162 4.42 21.86 -5.42
CA PHE A 162 5.59 22.14 -6.25
C PHE A 162 6.47 23.28 -5.67
N ALA A 163 5.85 24.42 -5.34
CA ALA A 163 6.54 25.59 -4.79
C ALA A 163 7.15 25.32 -3.41
N ARG A 164 6.60 24.38 -2.63
CA ARG A 164 7.19 23.94 -1.36
C ARG A 164 8.43 23.09 -1.58
N SER A 165 8.45 22.29 -2.65
CA SER A 165 9.59 21.46 -3.06
C SER A 165 10.72 22.29 -3.67
N LEU A 166 10.38 23.41 -4.32
CA LEU A 166 11.31 24.38 -4.91
C LEU A 166 11.02 25.79 -4.37
N PRO A 167 11.49 26.11 -3.14
CA PRO A 167 11.18 27.38 -2.49
C PRO A 167 11.78 28.58 -3.20
N ASN A 168 12.95 28.41 -3.84
CA ASN A 168 13.57 29.47 -4.63
C ASN A 168 12.88 29.60 -6.00
N GLY A 169 12.09 30.66 -6.17
CA GLY A 169 11.35 30.92 -7.41
C GLY A 169 12.22 31.02 -8.66
N ARG A 170 13.49 31.43 -8.53
CA ARG A 170 14.42 31.57 -9.66
C ARG A 170 14.85 30.22 -10.25
N GLU A 171 14.80 29.16 -9.46
CA GLU A 171 15.19 27.81 -9.89
C GLU A 171 14.06 27.08 -10.61
N ARG A 172 12.81 27.51 -10.42
CA ARG A 172 11.63 26.81 -10.93
C ARG A 172 11.62 26.69 -12.44
N GLY A 173 11.97 27.77 -13.16
CA GLY A 173 11.93 27.74 -14.62
C GLY A 173 12.95 26.80 -15.25
N PRO A 174 14.25 26.95 -14.94
CA PRO A 174 15.27 26.00 -15.39
C PRO A 174 14.94 24.56 -14.97
N TRP A 175 14.41 24.36 -13.76
CA TRP A 175 14.02 23.03 -13.31
C TRP A 175 12.85 22.45 -14.11
N ILE A 176 11.82 23.24 -14.42
CA ILE A 176 10.68 22.80 -15.24
C ILE A 176 11.17 22.35 -16.61
N GLU A 177 12.03 23.12 -17.28
CA GLU A 177 12.57 22.76 -18.60
C GLU A 177 13.23 21.35 -18.60
N HIS A 178 13.98 21.03 -17.55
CA HIS A 178 14.57 19.70 -17.39
C HIS A 178 13.55 18.62 -17.00
N ALA A 179 12.57 18.97 -16.15
CA ALA A 179 11.53 18.04 -15.72
C ALA A 179 10.61 17.61 -16.86
N LEU A 180 10.30 18.51 -17.81
CA LEU A 180 9.46 18.23 -18.97
C LEU A 180 9.98 17.06 -19.82
N LEU A 181 11.29 16.80 -19.83
CA LEU A 181 11.91 15.69 -20.58
C LEU A 181 11.72 14.32 -19.92
N ARG A 182 11.42 14.28 -18.62
CA ARG A 182 11.36 13.06 -17.81
C ARG A 182 9.94 12.66 -17.40
N MET A 183 8.93 13.37 -17.92
CA MET A 183 7.54 13.11 -17.59
C MET A 183 7.11 11.72 -18.06
N THR A 184 6.32 11.05 -17.23
CA THR A 184 5.78 9.71 -17.49
C THR A 184 4.26 9.69 -17.54
N ASP A 185 3.59 10.68 -16.93
CA ASP A 185 2.13 10.78 -16.94
C ASP A 185 1.59 11.16 -18.34
N ARG A 186 0.68 10.34 -18.86
CA ARG A 186 0.16 10.47 -20.23
C ARG A 186 -0.61 11.78 -20.46
N GLU A 187 -1.44 12.21 -19.52
CA GLU A 187 -2.22 13.45 -19.67
C GLU A 187 -1.29 14.66 -19.61
N ALA A 188 -0.32 14.62 -18.71
CA ALA A 188 0.69 15.65 -18.55
C ALA A 188 1.60 15.78 -19.79
N ILE A 189 2.01 14.64 -20.38
CA ILE A 189 2.73 14.57 -21.66
C ILE A 189 1.90 15.18 -22.80
N SER A 190 0.63 14.79 -22.90
CA SER A 190 -0.27 15.31 -23.94
C SER A 190 -0.41 16.83 -23.85
N ARG A 191 -0.55 17.38 -22.64
CA ARG A 191 -0.65 18.83 -22.44
C ARG A 191 0.66 19.56 -22.76
N ARG A 192 1.81 18.99 -22.36
CA ARG A 192 3.13 19.52 -22.72
C ARG A 192 3.29 19.64 -24.23
N GLU A 193 2.92 18.60 -24.98
CA GLU A 193 3.05 18.57 -26.44
C GLU A 193 2.16 19.62 -27.13
N GLU A 194 0.95 19.83 -26.60
CA GLU A 194 0.04 20.88 -27.08
C GLU A 194 0.65 22.28 -26.91
N LEU A 195 1.15 22.60 -25.70
CA LEU A 195 1.78 23.89 -25.41
C LEU A 195 3.08 24.10 -26.24
N GLN A 196 3.86 23.05 -26.43
CA GLN A 196 5.04 23.10 -27.30
C GLN A 196 4.68 23.38 -28.76
N ALA A 197 3.60 22.79 -29.26
CA ALA A 197 3.12 23.04 -30.62
C ALA A 197 2.61 24.48 -30.82
N GLN A 198 2.12 25.12 -29.75
CA GLN A 198 1.72 26.53 -29.74
C GLN A 198 2.92 27.50 -29.67
N GLY A 199 4.11 26.99 -29.39
CA GLY A 199 5.34 27.79 -29.27
C GLY A 199 5.54 28.44 -27.91
N ASP A 200 4.81 27.99 -26.89
CA ASP A 200 4.87 28.58 -25.55
C ASP A 200 6.15 28.20 -24.79
N ASN A 201 6.69 29.16 -24.05
CA ASN A 201 7.58 28.83 -22.94
C ASN A 201 6.72 28.29 -21.78
N ILE A 202 6.64 26.97 -21.63
CA ILE A 202 5.78 26.31 -20.64
C ILE A 202 6.04 26.81 -19.21
N SER A 203 7.30 27.06 -18.83
CA SER A 203 7.58 27.58 -17.49
C SER A 203 6.97 28.97 -17.28
N GLU A 204 7.15 29.86 -18.25
CA GLU A 204 6.61 31.22 -18.19
C GLU A 204 5.07 31.21 -18.23
N TYR A 205 4.51 30.36 -19.10
CA TYR A 205 3.07 30.12 -19.21
C TYR A 205 2.47 29.69 -17.86
N LEU A 206 3.00 28.64 -17.22
CA LEU A 206 2.49 28.14 -15.93
C LEU A 206 2.60 29.19 -14.81
N ALA A 207 3.63 30.03 -14.85
CA ALA A 207 3.81 31.10 -13.88
C ALA A 207 2.82 32.26 -14.08
N THR A 208 2.64 32.71 -15.32
CA THR A 208 1.84 33.89 -15.68
C THR A 208 0.36 33.51 -15.85
N GLN A 209 0.04 32.69 -16.83
CA GLN A 209 -1.31 32.26 -17.22
C GLN A 209 -1.93 31.22 -16.28
N GLY A 210 -1.10 30.55 -15.47
CA GLY A 210 -1.56 29.68 -14.40
C GLY A 210 -1.58 30.40 -13.06
N ARG A 211 -0.45 30.36 -12.34
CA ARG A 211 -0.36 30.81 -10.95
C ARG A 211 -0.78 32.27 -10.76
N HIS A 212 -0.21 33.21 -11.52
CA HIS A 212 -0.50 34.63 -11.29
C HIS A 212 -1.93 34.99 -11.68
N ALA A 213 -2.40 34.53 -12.84
CA ALA A 213 -3.74 34.76 -13.34
C ALA A 213 -4.84 34.21 -12.40
N ILE A 214 -4.59 33.09 -11.72
CA ILE A 214 -5.53 32.53 -10.74
C ILE A 214 -5.43 33.22 -9.36
N ALA A 215 -4.21 33.55 -8.90
CA ALA A 215 -3.98 33.96 -7.52
C ALA A 215 -4.18 35.46 -7.24
N HIS A 216 -4.11 36.31 -8.27
CA HIS A 216 -4.12 37.76 -8.13
C HIS A 216 -5.29 38.38 -8.88
N ALA A 217 -6.37 38.72 -8.17
CA ALA A 217 -7.60 39.28 -8.74
C ALA A 217 -7.46 40.73 -9.23
N GLU A 218 -6.36 41.40 -8.90
CA GLU A 218 -6.09 42.80 -9.23
C GLU A 218 -5.40 43.03 -10.58
N ARG A 219 -5.04 41.95 -11.31
CA ARG A 219 -4.29 42.05 -12.57
C ARG A 219 -5.23 42.17 -13.78
N GLU A 220 -4.67 42.55 -14.93
CA GLU A 220 -5.42 42.58 -16.20
C GLU A 220 -5.46 41.19 -16.87
N ASP A 221 -4.44 40.35 -16.64
CA ASP A 221 -4.31 38.97 -17.11
C ASP A 221 -4.93 37.96 -16.13
N ILE A 222 -6.14 38.25 -15.64
CA ILE A 222 -6.84 37.38 -14.68
C ILE A 222 -7.62 36.28 -15.37
N VAL A 223 -7.75 35.16 -14.66
CA VAL A 223 -8.69 34.10 -15.02
C VAL A 223 -10.11 34.51 -14.63
N ASP A 224 -11.05 34.44 -15.57
CA ASP A 224 -12.47 34.64 -15.29
C ASP A 224 -13.14 33.28 -14.97
N PRO A 225 -13.63 33.05 -13.74
CA PRO A 225 -14.32 31.81 -13.38
C PRO A 225 -15.62 31.56 -14.16
N ASP A 226 -16.22 32.61 -14.73
CA ASP A 226 -17.43 32.52 -15.56
C ASP A 226 -17.10 32.37 -17.07
N ASP A 227 -15.82 32.44 -17.45
CA ASP A 227 -15.36 32.13 -18.81
C ASP A 227 -15.09 30.61 -18.96
N PRO A 228 -15.86 29.91 -19.83
CA PRO A 228 -15.66 28.49 -20.08
C PRO A 228 -14.28 28.14 -20.66
N ASP A 229 -13.67 29.03 -21.45
CA ASP A 229 -12.38 28.77 -22.10
C ASP A 229 -11.26 28.76 -21.06
N ASP A 230 -11.29 29.70 -20.11
CA ASP A 230 -10.37 29.74 -18.98
C ASP A 230 -10.54 28.53 -18.05
N HIS A 231 -11.79 28.15 -17.79
CA HIS A 231 -12.07 26.95 -17.01
C HIS A 231 -11.52 25.68 -17.69
N GLN A 232 -11.73 25.53 -18.99
CA GLN A 232 -11.24 24.38 -19.76
C GLN A 232 -9.72 24.38 -19.85
N ARG A 233 -9.10 25.54 -20.10
CA ARG A 233 -7.64 25.69 -20.17
C ARG A 233 -6.96 25.25 -18.87
N ILE A 234 -7.43 25.74 -17.72
CA ILE A 234 -6.85 25.36 -16.42
C ILE A 234 -7.17 23.89 -16.08
N HIS A 235 -8.33 23.38 -16.49
CA HIS A 235 -8.63 21.96 -16.37
C HIS A 235 -7.59 21.09 -17.10
N LEU A 236 -7.19 21.49 -18.31
CA LEU A 236 -6.17 20.81 -19.11
C LEU A 236 -4.74 21.01 -18.56
N ASP A 237 -4.46 22.13 -17.88
CA ASP A 237 -3.15 22.38 -17.25
C ASP A 237 -2.93 21.60 -15.95
N LYS A 238 -4.02 21.17 -15.30
CA LYS A 238 -3.96 20.50 -14.00
C LYS A 238 -3.11 19.22 -14.01
N PRO A 239 -3.24 18.27 -14.95
CA PRO A 239 -2.39 17.08 -14.99
C PRO A 239 -0.89 17.41 -15.12
N LEU A 240 -0.55 18.43 -15.92
CA LEU A 240 0.81 18.92 -16.07
C LEU A 240 1.37 19.44 -14.74
N MET A 241 0.63 20.30 -14.04
CA MET A 241 1.07 20.84 -12.75
C MET A 241 1.11 19.77 -11.65
N ARG A 242 0.16 18.84 -11.64
CA ARG A 242 0.15 17.68 -10.73
C ARG A 242 1.43 16.87 -10.88
N HIS A 243 1.79 16.49 -12.10
CA HIS A 243 2.94 15.64 -12.35
C HIS A 243 4.28 16.35 -12.09
N LEU A 244 4.38 17.65 -12.40
CA LEU A 244 5.53 18.47 -12.01
C LEU A 244 5.71 18.54 -10.49
N ALA A 245 4.61 18.60 -9.73
CA ALA A 245 4.67 18.54 -8.27
C ALA A 245 5.18 17.18 -7.78
N GLU A 246 4.70 16.07 -8.35
CA GLU A 246 5.17 14.70 -8.02
C GLU A 246 6.69 14.58 -8.23
N LEU A 247 7.19 14.99 -9.41
CA LEU A 247 8.63 14.94 -9.73
C LEU A 247 9.47 15.82 -8.79
N ALA A 248 8.98 17.01 -8.45
CA ALA A 248 9.69 17.91 -7.54
C ALA A 248 9.72 17.37 -6.10
N MET A 249 8.61 16.79 -5.64
CA MET A 249 8.50 16.19 -4.31
C MET A 249 9.40 14.96 -4.16
N ASP A 250 9.51 14.15 -5.21
CA ASP A 250 10.46 13.04 -5.25
C ASP A 250 11.91 13.54 -5.17
N GLU A 251 12.34 14.36 -6.12
CA GLU A 251 13.72 14.83 -6.24
C GLU A 251 14.20 15.66 -5.04
N ARG A 252 13.33 16.50 -4.47
CA ARG A 252 13.72 17.50 -3.45
C ARG A 252 13.31 17.15 -2.04
N LEU A 253 12.26 16.36 -1.86
CA LEU A 253 11.70 16.05 -0.56
C LEU A 253 11.77 14.55 -0.22
N GLY A 254 12.26 13.71 -1.14
CA GLY A 254 12.35 12.25 -0.94
C GLY A 254 10.99 11.59 -0.80
N VAL A 255 9.97 12.14 -1.48
CA VAL A 255 8.62 11.61 -1.51
C VAL A 255 8.42 10.90 -2.85
N PRO A 256 8.69 9.58 -2.93
CA PRO A 256 8.67 8.87 -4.19
C PRO A 256 7.26 8.86 -4.79
N PRO A 257 7.13 8.93 -6.13
CA PRO A 257 5.83 9.04 -6.78
C PRO A 257 4.99 7.79 -6.50
N PRO A 258 3.66 7.88 -6.48
CA PRO A 258 2.80 6.75 -6.09
C PRO A 258 3.03 5.49 -6.93
N SER A 259 3.35 5.67 -8.22
CA SER A 259 3.63 4.58 -9.16
C SER A 259 4.95 3.85 -8.93
N SER A 260 5.93 4.45 -8.23
CA SER A 260 7.25 3.84 -8.02
C SER A 260 7.18 2.56 -7.17
N TYR A 261 6.34 2.52 -6.15
CA TYR A 261 6.28 1.38 -5.23
C TYR A 261 5.92 0.07 -5.93
N GLU A 262 4.93 0.13 -6.82
CA GLU A 262 4.50 -1.02 -7.62
C GLU A 262 5.43 -1.25 -8.81
N GLY A 263 5.80 -0.18 -9.53
CA GLY A 263 6.63 -0.28 -10.74
C GLY A 263 8.07 -0.72 -10.49
N GLU A 264 8.61 -0.45 -9.29
CA GLU A 264 9.97 -0.84 -8.88
C GLU A 264 9.97 -2.01 -7.89
N HIS A 265 8.81 -2.64 -7.64
CA HIS A 265 8.68 -3.81 -6.77
C HIS A 265 9.24 -3.62 -5.34
N LEU A 266 9.25 -2.39 -4.81
CA LEU A 266 9.95 -2.03 -3.57
C LEU A 266 9.47 -2.81 -2.33
N TYR A 267 8.30 -3.43 -2.42
CA TYR A 267 7.68 -4.26 -1.38
C TYR A 267 8.21 -5.70 -1.33
N GLU A 268 8.85 -6.18 -2.39
CA GLU A 268 9.21 -7.59 -2.48
C GLU A 268 10.34 -7.96 -1.52
N LEU A 269 11.32 -7.06 -1.34
CA LEU A 269 12.50 -7.31 -0.51
C LEU A 269 12.70 -6.29 0.63
N GLU A 270 11.72 -5.41 0.89
CA GLU A 270 11.85 -4.27 1.81
C GLU A 270 12.42 -4.64 3.19
N GLY A 271 11.86 -5.67 3.83
CA GLY A 271 12.28 -6.10 5.16
C GLY A 271 13.61 -6.87 5.13
N PHE A 272 13.84 -7.68 4.09
CA PHE A 272 15.11 -8.39 3.90
C PHE A 272 16.30 -7.45 3.76
N ARG A 273 16.14 -6.29 3.10
CA ARG A 273 17.23 -5.30 2.96
C ARG A 273 17.82 -4.88 4.30
N THR A 274 17.01 -4.87 5.36
CA THR A 274 17.47 -4.44 6.69
C THR A 274 18.29 -5.48 7.44
N LEU A 275 18.41 -6.69 6.91
CA LEU A 275 19.29 -7.72 7.45
C LEU A 275 20.76 -7.51 7.02
N PHE A 276 21.00 -6.67 6.01
CA PHE A 276 22.30 -6.53 5.36
C PHE A 276 22.82 -5.10 5.47
N ASP A 277 24.13 -4.94 5.58
CA ASP A 277 24.78 -3.64 5.49
C ASP A 277 24.91 -3.15 4.03
N ASN A 278 25.31 -1.89 3.85
CA ASN A 278 25.41 -1.28 2.51
C ASN A 278 26.40 -2.01 1.58
N GLU A 279 27.46 -2.61 2.13
CA GLU A 279 28.46 -3.34 1.34
C GLU A 279 27.88 -4.68 0.87
N GLN A 280 27.22 -5.40 1.77
CA GLN A 280 26.52 -6.65 1.47
C GLN A 280 25.40 -6.42 0.44
N LEU A 281 24.57 -5.39 0.62
CA LEU A 281 23.54 -5.00 -0.35
C LEU A 281 24.14 -4.61 -1.70
N GLY A 282 25.26 -3.89 -1.70
CA GLY A 282 25.99 -3.54 -2.91
C GLY A 282 26.49 -4.76 -3.67
N ALA A 283 27.00 -5.79 -2.98
CA ALA A 283 27.41 -7.06 -3.57
C ALA A 283 26.20 -7.87 -4.09
N LEU A 284 25.12 -7.97 -3.31
CA LEU A 284 23.90 -8.68 -3.70
C LEU A 284 23.26 -8.07 -4.96
N ARG A 285 23.28 -6.73 -5.11
CA ARG A 285 22.84 -6.04 -6.34
C ARG A 285 23.68 -6.39 -7.57
N ARG A 286 24.95 -6.76 -7.38
CA ARG A 286 25.80 -7.31 -8.46
C ARG A 286 25.59 -8.81 -8.68
N GLY A 287 24.85 -9.49 -7.80
CA GLY A 287 24.69 -10.93 -7.79
C GLY A 287 25.87 -11.68 -7.19
N GLU A 288 26.54 -11.06 -6.21
CA GLU A 288 27.75 -11.58 -5.57
C GLU A 288 27.61 -11.56 -4.04
N LEU A 289 28.44 -12.34 -3.35
CA LEU A 289 28.65 -12.21 -1.91
C LEU A 289 29.91 -11.37 -1.65
N ALA A 290 29.83 -10.43 -0.72
CA ALA A 290 30.99 -9.65 -0.28
C ALA A 290 32.05 -10.57 0.33
N GLN A 291 33.31 -10.46 -0.12
CA GLN A 291 34.40 -11.32 0.35
C GLN A 291 34.65 -11.12 1.85
N GLY A 292 34.81 -12.22 2.59
CA GLY A 292 35.12 -12.19 4.03
C GLY A 292 33.99 -11.69 4.92
N ARG A 293 32.77 -11.53 4.38
CA ARG A 293 31.56 -11.15 5.14
C ARG A 293 30.66 -12.35 5.33
N GLU A 294 30.05 -12.43 6.51
CA GLU A 294 29.03 -13.43 6.83
C GLU A 294 27.63 -12.85 6.62
N TYR A 295 26.76 -13.61 5.96
CA TYR A 295 25.38 -13.22 5.69
C TYR A 295 24.49 -13.92 6.70
N MET A 296 24.02 -13.17 7.70
CA MET A 296 23.18 -13.69 8.78
C MET A 296 21.71 -13.58 8.40
N LEU A 297 21.05 -14.72 8.27
CA LEU A 297 19.60 -14.81 8.13
C LEU A 297 18.99 -15.38 9.42
N PRO A 298 17.76 -14.99 9.79
CA PRO A 298 17.03 -15.67 10.85
C PRO A 298 16.84 -17.16 10.57
N ASP A 299 16.90 -17.97 11.63
CA ASP A 299 16.68 -19.43 11.53
C ASP A 299 15.21 -19.77 11.28
N ASP A 300 14.28 -18.91 11.67
CA ASP A 300 12.85 -19.15 11.57
C ASP A 300 12.13 -17.96 10.91
N PHE A 301 11.15 -18.27 10.07
CA PHE A 301 10.28 -17.30 9.41
C PHE A 301 8.82 -17.71 9.57
N TYR A 302 7.91 -16.75 9.50
CA TYR A 302 6.49 -17.02 9.42
C TYR A 302 6.00 -16.83 7.98
N VAL A 303 5.34 -17.85 7.43
CA VAL A 303 5.00 -17.91 6.00
C VAL A 303 3.49 -17.99 5.79
N MET A 304 2.99 -17.16 4.88
CA MET A 304 1.58 -17.16 4.51
C MET A 304 1.35 -16.71 3.06
N ALA A 305 0.21 -17.06 2.50
CA ALA A 305 -0.28 -16.54 1.24
C ALA A 305 -1.48 -15.61 1.51
N ARG A 306 -1.59 -14.52 0.74
CA ARG A 306 -2.68 -13.55 0.87
C ARG A 306 -3.27 -13.17 -0.47
N LYS A 307 -4.60 -13.03 -0.50
CA LYS A 307 -5.36 -12.40 -1.58
C LYS A 307 -6.48 -11.54 -0.98
N GLY A 308 -6.23 -10.24 -0.82
CA GLY A 308 -7.16 -9.34 -0.14
C GLY A 308 -7.47 -9.82 1.29
N LYS A 309 -8.75 -10.06 1.58
CA LYS A 309 -9.20 -10.58 2.89
C LYS A 309 -8.82 -12.05 3.14
N SER A 310 -8.60 -12.83 2.09
CA SER A 310 -8.32 -14.26 2.22
C SER A 310 -6.85 -14.48 2.51
N CYS A 311 -6.55 -15.27 3.53
CA CYS A 311 -5.21 -15.68 3.87
C CYS A 311 -5.15 -17.17 4.20
N VAL A 312 -4.00 -17.79 3.90
CA VAL A 312 -3.70 -19.17 4.27
C VAL A 312 -2.29 -19.20 4.86
N HIS A 313 -2.13 -19.85 6.00
CA HIS A 313 -0.89 -19.85 6.77
C HIS A 313 -0.19 -21.21 6.64
N LEU A 314 1.10 -21.20 6.29
CA LEU A 314 1.97 -22.37 6.51
C LEU A 314 2.57 -22.36 7.93
N GLY A 315 2.51 -21.20 8.60
CA GLY A 315 2.94 -21.07 9.99
C GLY A 315 4.41 -20.71 10.12
N GLY A 316 4.98 -20.98 11.31
CA GLY A 316 6.42 -20.85 11.53
C GLY A 316 7.16 -21.99 10.83
N MET A 317 8.16 -21.65 10.02
CA MET A 317 8.99 -22.58 9.27
C MET A 317 10.47 -22.31 9.54
N ARG A 318 11.27 -23.36 9.64
CA ARG A 318 12.69 -23.30 9.91
C ARG A 318 13.50 -23.31 8.62
N MET A 319 14.51 -22.45 8.55
CA MET A 319 15.49 -22.47 7.48
C MET A 319 16.37 -23.72 7.57
N THR A 320 16.37 -24.53 6.51
CA THR A 320 17.16 -25.76 6.42
C THR A 320 18.31 -25.67 5.44
N ALA A 321 18.22 -24.76 4.46
CA ALA A 321 19.31 -24.46 3.54
C ALA A 321 19.23 -23.00 3.06
N GLY A 322 20.39 -22.46 2.71
CA GLY A 322 20.52 -21.18 2.02
C GLY A 322 21.75 -21.18 1.13
N GLY A 323 21.72 -20.40 0.07
CA GLY A 323 22.81 -20.34 -0.89
C GLY A 323 22.59 -19.30 -1.96
N MET A 324 23.63 -19.05 -2.76
CA MET A 324 23.53 -18.16 -3.91
C MET A 324 23.58 -18.98 -5.20
N ASP A 325 22.62 -18.76 -6.09
CA ASP A 325 22.60 -19.34 -7.43
C ASP A 325 22.18 -18.28 -8.45
N GLN A 326 22.85 -18.24 -9.60
CA GLN A 326 22.61 -17.26 -10.67
C GLN A 326 22.52 -15.79 -10.19
N GLY A 327 23.26 -15.45 -9.12
CA GLY A 327 23.25 -14.12 -8.50
C GLY A 327 22.06 -13.81 -7.60
N LYS A 328 21.27 -14.81 -7.21
CA LYS A 328 20.10 -14.70 -6.35
C LYS A 328 20.34 -15.45 -5.06
N LEU A 329 19.85 -14.91 -3.94
CA LEU A 329 19.96 -15.53 -2.62
C LEU A 329 18.74 -16.42 -2.38
N GLY A 330 18.94 -17.74 -2.41
CA GLY A 330 17.91 -18.75 -2.18
C GLY A 330 17.83 -19.16 -0.72
N VAL A 331 16.61 -19.38 -0.24
CA VAL A 331 16.31 -19.87 1.11
C VAL A 331 15.30 -21.00 1.00
N ARG A 332 15.59 -22.11 1.69
CA ARG A 332 14.69 -23.24 1.85
C ARG A 332 14.22 -23.32 3.28
N LEU A 333 12.90 -23.33 3.44
CA LEU A 333 12.19 -23.44 4.71
C LEU A 333 11.47 -24.78 4.80
N GLU A 334 11.41 -25.35 6.00
CA GLU A 334 10.65 -26.56 6.30
C GLU A 334 9.73 -26.36 7.50
N SER A 335 8.55 -26.99 7.46
CA SER A 335 7.62 -26.99 8.59
C SER A 335 8.23 -27.74 9.79
N PRO A 336 7.82 -27.45 11.03
CA PRO A 336 8.41 -28.08 12.22
C PRO A 336 8.30 -29.60 12.26
N ASN A 337 7.28 -30.17 11.59
CA ASN A 337 7.08 -31.62 11.43
C ASN A 337 7.79 -32.21 10.19
N GLY A 338 8.57 -31.42 9.45
CA GLY A 338 9.34 -31.84 8.27
C GLY A 338 8.48 -32.30 7.09
N LYS A 339 7.20 -31.90 7.02
CA LYS A 339 6.29 -32.32 5.95
C LYS A 339 6.26 -31.38 4.77
N VAL A 340 6.26 -30.08 5.02
CA VAL A 340 6.12 -29.06 4.00
C VAL A 340 7.46 -28.36 3.84
N ALA A 341 7.91 -28.21 2.59
CA ALA A 341 9.04 -27.37 2.25
C ALA A 341 8.60 -26.24 1.33
N LEU A 342 9.18 -25.06 1.53
CA LEU A 342 9.00 -23.88 0.71
C LEU A 342 10.37 -23.30 0.36
N GLU A 343 10.58 -23.05 -0.93
CA GLU A 343 11.80 -22.43 -1.45
C GLU A 343 11.47 -21.12 -2.17
N PHE A 344 12.24 -20.09 -1.86
CA PHE A 344 12.13 -18.78 -2.50
C PHE A 344 13.52 -18.18 -2.74
N TRP A 345 13.57 -17.26 -3.69
CA TRP A 345 14.79 -16.62 -4.15
C TRP A 345 14.64 -15.10 -4.08
N MET A 346 15.65 -14.44 -3.53
CA MET A 346 15.73 -12.98 -3.45
C MET A 346 16.70 -12.48 -4.52
N ASP A 347 16.17 -11.73 -5.48
CA ASP A 347 16.92 -11.04 -6.51
C ASP A 347 17.03 -9.55 -6.16
N PHE A 348 18.13 -9.18 -5.51
CA PHE A 348 18.38 -7.79 -5.11
C PHE A 348 18.75 -6.88 -6.29
N ARG A 349 19.01 -7.44 -7.47
CA ARG A 349 19.30 -6.63 -8.67
C ARG A 349 18.04 -6.00 -9.22
N ASP A 350 16.99 -6.81 -9.31
CA ASP A 350 15.70 -6.42 -9.91
C ASP A 350 14.60 -6.20 -8.84
N GLU A 351 14.97 -6.22 -7.55
CA GLU A 351 14.07 -6.11 -6.39
C GLU A 351 12.92 -7.14 -6.42
N ARG A 352 13.25 -8.42 -6.68
CA ARG A 352 12.26 -9.50 -6.82
C ARG A 352 12.36 -10.57 -5.73
N LEU A 353 11.21 -10.96 -5.19
CA LEU A 353 10.99 -12.16 -4.39
C LEU A 353 10.33 -13.23 -5.27
N ILE A 354 11.17 -14.15 -5.75
CA ILE A 354 10.78 -15.17 -6.71
C ILE A 354 10.40 -16.46 -5.97
N ILE A 355 9.24 -16.98 -6.31
CA ILE A 355 8.73 -18.27 -5.83
C ILE A 355 8.22 -19.07 -7.03
N ASP A 356 8.43 -20.39 -7.00
CA ASP A 356 7.73 -21.33 -7.85
C ASP A 356 6.68 -22.08 -7.00
N PRO A 357 5.39 -21.71 -7.04
CA PRO A 357 4.37 -22.40 -6.27
C PRO A 357 4.16 -23.87 -6.70
N ILE A 358 4.60 -24.26 -7.90
CA ILE A 358 4.42 -25.60 -8.44
C ILE A 358 5.54 -26.51 -7.93
N GLY A 359 6.80 -26.13 -8.16
CA GLY A 359 7.99 -26.92 -7.80
C GLY A 359 8.64 -26.55 -6.47
N GLY A 360 8.52 -25.29 -6.03
CA GLY A 360 9.12 -24.77 -4.80
C GLY A 360 8.28 -24.96 -3.53
N CYS A 361 7.00 -25.33 -3.66
CA CYS A 361 6.10 -25.63 -2.54
C CYS A 361 5.67 -27.09 -2.56
N VAL A 362 6.35 -27.91 -1.75
CA VAL A 362 6.25 -29.38 -1.85
C VAL A 362 5.98 -30.06 -0.51
N LEU A 363 5.30 -31.19 -0.61
CA LEU A 363 5.19 -32.16 0.48
C LEU A 363 6.37 -33.12 0.39
N LEU A 364 7.26 -33.10 1.38
CA LEU A 364 8.48 -33.91 1.40
C LEU A 364 8.21 -35.41 1.60
N ASN A 365 7.17 -35.75 2.38
CA ASN A 365 6.78 -37.13 2.67
C ASN A 365 5.26 -37.28 2.67
N LYS A 366 4.74 -38.19 1.83
CA LYS A 366 3.30 -38.47 1.69
C LYS A 366 2.72 -39.36 2.79
N LYS A 367 3.54 -39.90 3.69
CA LYS A 367 3.03 -40.67 4.84
C LYS A 367 2.31 -39.74 5.81
N ARG A 368 1.11 -40.15 6.24
CA ARG A 368 0.25 -39.42 7.19
C ARG A 368 0.24 -40.21 8.50
N GLU A 369 1.22 -39.94 9.36
CA GLU A 369 1.44 -40.68 10.60
C GLU A 369 0.81 -39.95 11.81
N SER A 370 0.49 -38.66 11.66
CA SER A 370 -0.11 -37.83 12.71
C SER A 370 -1.20 -36.90 12.16
N ARG A 371 -2.08 -36.39 13.04
CA ARG A 371 -3.04 -35.32 12.70
C ARG A 371 -2.32 -34.06 12.20
N SER A 372 -1.15 -33.75 12.76
CA SER A 372 -0.30 -32.62 12.33
C SER A 372 0.18 -32.76 10.89
N ASP A 373 0.45 -33.99 10.44
CA ASP A 373 0.85 -34.28 9.06
C ASP A 373 -0.27 -33.91 8.09
N ILE A 374 -1.49 -34.38 8.38
CA ILE A 374 -2.67 -34.11 7.55
C ILE A 374 -2.99 -32.62 7.55
N GLN A 375 -2.92 -31.96 8.72
CA GLN A 375 -3.16 -30.52 8.81
C GLN A 375 -2.15 -29.71 7.98
N SER A 376 -0.89 -30.13 7.96
CA SER A 376 0.15 -29.47 7.15
C SER A 376 -0.08 -29.67 5.66
N GLU A 377 -0.54 -30.85 5.25
CA GLU A 377 -0.93 -31.14 3.87
C GLU A 377 -2.15 -30.30 3.45
N ILE A 378 -3.18 -30.19 4.30
CA ILE A 378 -4.33 -29.31 4.07
C ILE A 378 -3.89 -27.85 3.89
N SER A 379 -3.06 -27.34 4.80
CA SER A 379 -2.54 -25.97 4.73
C SER A 379 -1.73 -25.75 3.45
N LEU A 380 -0.91 -26.71 3.03
CA LEU A 380 -0.14 -26.62 1.79
C LEU A 380 -1.05 -26.57 0.55
N GLU A 381 -2.06 -27.44 0.49
CA GLU A 381 -3.03 -27.46 -0.63
C GLU A 381 -3.80 -26.15 -0.72
N GLN A 382 -4.30 -25.64 0.40
CA GLN A 382 -4.98 -24.34 0.46
C GLN A 382 -4.05 -23.19 0.07
N PHE A 383 -2.80 -23.23 0.52
CA PHE A 383 -1.79 -22.21 0.26
C PHE A 383 -1.48 -22.12 -1.23
N LYS A 384 -1.18 -23.26 -1.87
CA LYS A 384 -0.91 -23.33 -3.32
C LYS A 384 -2.10 -22.88 -4.12
N PHE A 385 -3.30 -23.33 -3.74
CA PHE A 385 -4.52 -22.94 -4.43
C PHE A 385 -4.80 -21.43 -4.35
N LEU A 386 -4.54 -20.80 -3.19
CA LEU A 386 -4.66 -19.35 -3.04
C LEU A 386 -3.68 -18.60 -3.96
N LEU A 387 -2.43 -19.06 -4.06
CA LEU A 387 -1.43 -18.50 -4.99
C LEU A 387 -1.90 -18.62 -6.45
N TYR A 388 -2.39 -19.80 -6.87
CA TYR A 388 -2.96 -20.00 -8.21
C TYR A 388 -4.15 -19.10 -8.52
N CYS A 389 -4.85 -18.64 -7.49
CA CYS A 389 -5.95 -17.71 -7.62
C CYS A 389 -5.49 -16.24 -7.58
N ASN A 390 -4.28 -15.92 -8.04
CA ASN A 390 -3.67 -14.58 -7.97
C ASN A 390 -3.41 -14.11 -6.52
N GLY A 391 -2.98 -15.02 -5.67
CA GLY A 391 -2.46 -14.69 -4.34
C GLY A 391 -0.98 -14.34 -4.39
N SER A 392 -0.51 -13.62 -3.37
CA SER A 392 0.90 -13.32 -3.13
C SER A 392 1.44 -14.14 -1.97
N LEU A 393 2.72 -14.53 -2.03
CA LEU A 393 3.47 -15.02 -0.89
C LEU A 393 3.81 -13.82 0.02
N GLU A 394 3.70 -14.00 1.33
CA GLU A 394 4.25 -13.09 2.32
C GLU A 394 5.17 -13.87 3.27
N ILE A 395 6.35 -13.30 3.51
CA ILE A 395 7.32 -13.79 4.48
C ILE A 395 7.43 -12.76 5.59
N TRP A 396 7.29 -13.22 6.83
CA TRP A 396 7.32 -12.41 8.03
C TRP A 396 8.43 -12.89 8.97
N SER A 397 8.85 -11.99 9.86
CA SER A 397 9.72 -12.34 10.99
C SER A 397 9.07 -13.42 11.87
N ALA A 398 9.87 -14.18 12.61
CA ALA A 398 9.38 -15.25 13.48
C ALA A 398 8.35 -14.76 14.52
N ASP A 399 8.52 -13.53 15.03
CA ASP A 399 7.58 -12.85 15.94
C ASP A 399 6.29 -12.36 15.26
N ARG A 400 6.23 -12.41 13.92
CA ARG A 400 5.10 -11.99 13.07
C ARG A 400 4.81 -10.49 13.11
N GLU A 401 5.70 -9.69 13.67
CA GLU A 401 5.49 -8.25 13.79
C GLU A 401 5.89 -7.50 12.52
N ARG A 402 6.82 -8.07 11.75
CA ARG A 402 7.42 -7.40 10.60
C ARG A 402 7.36 -8.26 9.35
N ARG A 403 6.84 -7.69 8.26
CA ARG A 403 6.92 -8.31 6.94
C ARG A 403 8.33 -8.17 6.39
N MET A 404 8.94 -9.29 6.03
CA MET A 404 10.28 -9.37 5.43
C MET A 404 10.23 -9.18 3.93
N GLY A 405 9.22 -9.75 3.27
CA GLY A 405 9.00 -9.61 1.83
C GLY A 405 7.61 -10.08 1.42
N LYS A 406 7.17 -9.65 0.24
CA LYS A 406 5.90 -10.07 -0.37
C LYS A 406 6.09 -10.24 -1.87
N SER A 407 5.75 -11.39 -2.44
CA SER A 407 5.85 -11.56 -3.89
C SER A 407 4.77 -10.77 -4.63
N GLU A 408 4.98 -10.49 -5.91
CA GLU A 408 3.89 -10.21 -6.82
C GLU A 408 2.79 -11.28 -6.75
N ALA A 409 1.57 -10.89 -7.13
CA ALA A 409 0.48 -11.84 -7.29
C ALA A 409 0.87 -12.87 -8.34
N TYR A 410 0.80 -14.15 -7.98
CA TYR A 410 1.21 -15.21 -8.89
C TYR A 410 0.22 -15.30 -10.05
N MET A 411 0.71 -15.02 -11.25
CA MET A 411 -0.06 -15.18 -12.48
C MET A 411 0.18 -16.58 -13.03
N LEU A 412 -0.90 -17.36 -13.15
CA LEU A 412 -0.84 -18.67 -13.78
C LEU A 412 -0.34 -18.54 -15.23
N PRO A 413 0.45 -19.52 -15.73
CA PRO A 413 0.85 -19.56 -17.12
C PRO A 413 -0.34 -19.50 -18.07
N ALA A 414 -0.14 -18.91 -19.26
CA ALA A 414 -1.17 -18.86 -20.28
C ALA A 414 -1.73 -20.27 -20.56
N ASN A 415 -3.06 -20.38 -20.63
CA ASN A 415 -3.83 -21.62 -20.81
C ASN A 415 -3.93 -22.56 -19.60
N TRP A 416 -3.49 -22.14 -18.41
CA TRP A 416 -3.75 -22.88 -17.18
C TRP A 416 -5.00 -22.34 -16.47
N SER A 417 -5.78 -23.23 -15.88
CA SER A 417 -6.89 -22.88 -14.99
C SER A 417 -6.81 -23.69 -13.70
N PRO A 418 -7.11 -23.11 -12.54
CA PRO A 418 -7.22 -23.87 -11.30
C PRO A 418 -8.34 -24.92 -11.41
N ASP A 419 -8.06 -26.19 -11.07
CA ASP A 419 -9.09 -27.21 -10.93
C ASP A 419 -9.80 -27.08 -9.58
N PHE A 420 -10.84 -26.24 -9.52
CA PHE A 420 -11.63 -26.00 -8.32
C PHE A 420 -12.27 -27.29 -7.78
N ALA A 421 -12.80 -28.15 -8.65
CA ALA A 421 -13.48 -29.37 -8.24
C ALA A 421 -12.51 -30.43 -7.74
N GLY A 422 -11.34 -30.56 -8.37
CA GLY A 422 -10.24 -31.40 -7.89
C GLY A 422 -9.69 -30.93 -6.55
N HIS A 423 -9.48 -29.62 -6.39
CA HIS A 423 -9.03 -29.04 -5.14
C HIS A 423 -10.03 -29.30 -4.00
N GLN A 424 -11.33 -29.03 -4.23
CA GLN A 424 -12.36 -29.28 -3.21
C GLN A 424 -12.44 -30.76 -2.83
N ARG A 425 -12.40 -31.69 -3.80
CA ARG A 425 -12.38 -33.14 -3.52
C ARG A 425 -11.17 -33.54 -2.68
N THR A 426 -10.00 -32.98 -2.97
CA THR A 426 -8.77 -33.24 -2.22
C THR A 426 -8.91 -32.77 -0.78
N LEU A 427 -9.38 -31.53 -0.57
CA LEU A 427 -9.61 -31.00 0.76
C LEU A 427 -10.66 -31.79 1.55
N THR A 428 -11.77 -32.19 0.91
CA THR A 428 -12.79 -33.02 1.56
C THR A 428 -12.20 -34.34 2.04
N GLY A 429 -11.47 -35.07 1.18
CA GLY A 429 -10.85 -36.34 1.56
C GLY A 429 -9.79 -36.19 2.66
N LEU A 430 -9.00 -35.11 2.65
CA LEU A 430 -8.05 -34.84 3.73
C LEU A 430 -8.75 -34.53 5.06
N ASN A 431 -9.84 -33.77 5.04
CA ASN A 431 -10.62 -33.46 6.23
C ASN A 431 -11.33 -34.69 6.80
N GLU A 432 -11.85 -35.58 5.97
CA GLU A 432 -12.42 -36.86 6.39
C GLU A 432 -11.37 -37.71 7.10
N LEU A 433 -10.18 -37.86 6.51
CA LEU A 433 -9.05 -38.57 7.16
C LEU A 433 -8.62 -37.92 8.47
N LEU A 434 -8.63 -36.58 8.54
CA LEU A 434 -8.34 -35.86 9.77
C LEU A 434 -9.38 -36.16 10.85
N GLN A 435 -10.66 -36.33 10.51
CA GLN A 435 -11.71 -36.68 11.47
C GLN A 435 -11.60 -38.13 11.94
N GLU A 436 -11.14 -39.05 11.09
CA GLU A 436 -10.97 -40.48 11.41
C GLU A 436 -9.74 -40.78 12.30
N MET A 437 -8.73 -39.90 12.31
CA MET A 437 -7.55 -40.09 13.15
C MET A 437 -7.84 -39.77 14.62
N PRO A 438 -7.49 -40.65 15.58
CA PRO A 438 -7.68 -40.38 16.99
C PRO A 438 -6.89 -39.14 17.44
N GLU A 439 -7.52 -38.29 18.25
CA GLU A 439 -6.79 -37.27 19.02
C GLU A 439 -5.93 -38.03 20.03
N ILE A 440 -4.61 -38.07 19.80
CA ILE A 440 -3.68 -38.47 20.84
C ILE A 440 -3.73 -37.33 21.86
N GLY A 441 -4.55 -37.49 22.90
CA GLY A 441 -4.47 -36.64 24.08
C GLY A 441 -3.07 -36.77 24.67
N ASP A 442 -2.52 -35.65 25.14
CA ASP A 442 -1.41 -35.67 26.09
C ASP A 442 -1.86 -36.52 27.28
N ASP A 443 -1.46 -37.79 27.30
CA ASP A 443 -1.65 -38.65 28.46
C ASP A 443 -0.50 -38.32 29.43
N PRO A 444 -0.79 -37.78 30.63
CA PRO A 444 0.24 -37.46 31.59
C PRO A 444 0.74 -38.75 32.23
N GLN A 445 2.00 -39.11 31.98
CA GLN A 445 2.77 -39.99 32.86
C GLN A 445 4.10 -39.35 33.26
#